data_AF-A0A7K0A7G4-F1
#
_entry.id   AF-A0A7K0A7G4-F1
#
_cell.length_a   1.000
_cell.length_b   1.000
_cell.length_c   1.000
_cell.angle_alpha   90.00
_cell.angle_beta   90.00
_cell.angle_gamma   90.00
#
_symmetry.space_group_name_H-M   'P 1'
#
loop_
_entity.id
_entity.type
_entity.pdbx_description
1 polymer ?
#
loop_
_entity_poly.entity_id
_entity_poly.type
_entity_poly.pdbx_seq_one_letter_code
_entity_poly.pdbx_strand_id
1 'polypeptide(L)' 'MESGVQGDRRRSRDVEILRTSLCEMLDIKYPIMQAGMGHLARGALAAAVSEAGGLGVIGSAHLSL' A
#
# COMPACT_ATOMS: atom_id res chain seq x y z
N MET A 1 -2.75 -27.21 -8.74
CA MET A 1 -3.57 -26.09 -8.21
C MET A 1 -3.00 -24.82 -8.78
N GLU A 2 -3.41 -24.51 -10.01
CA GLU A 2 -2.93 -23.35 -10.77
C GLU A 2 -3.59 -22.10 -10.19
N SER A 3 -2.78 -21.16 -9.72
CA SER A 3 -3.21 -19.76 -9.63
C SER A 3 -2.24 -18.95 -10.47
N GLY A 4 -2.50 -18.93 -11.76
CA GLY A 4 -1.82 -18.05 -12.70
C GLY A 4 -2.06 -16.61 -12.28
N VAL A 5 -0.98 -15.89 -12.01
CA VAL A 5 -0.98 -14.42 -11.91
C VAL A 5 -1.32 -13.89 -13.31
N GLN A 6 -2.58 -13.56 -13.53
CA GLN A 6 -3.08 -12.97 -14.76
C GLN A 6 -2.50 -11.55 -14.91
N GLY A 7 -1.53 -11.41 -15.82
CA GLY A 7 -0.85 -10.15 -16.12
C GLY A 7 -1.80 -9.05 -16.60
N ASP A 8 -1.55 -7.85 -16.07
CA ASP A 8 -2.30 -6.60 -16.26
C ASP A 8 -2.35 -6.18 -17.74
N ARG A 9 -3.53 -6.40 -18.36
CA ARG A 9 -3.86 -5.85 -19.68
C ARG A 9 -4.12 -4.36 -19.52
N ARG A 10 -3.14 -3.53 -19.89
CA ARG A 10 -3.24 -2.06 -19.91
C ARG A 10 -4.53 -1.58 -20.59
N ARG A 11 -5.57 -1.33 -19.81
CA ARG A 11 -6.79 -0.66 -20.27
C ARG A 11 -6.61 0.83 -20.05
N SER A 12 -6.54 1.58 -21.15
CA SER A 12 -6.87 3.00 -21.19
C SER A 12 -8.26 3.18 -20.59
N ARG A 13 -8.38 3.82 -19.43
CA ARG A 13 -9.65 3.99 -18.72
C ARG A 13 -9.73 5.37 -18.09
N ASP A 14 -10.89 5.99 -18.23
CA ASP A 14 -11.41 6.99 -17.30
C ASP A 14 -11.11 6.54 -15.86
N VAL A 15 -10.82 7.49 -14.96
CA VAL A 15 -10.22 7.25 -13.63
C VAL A 15 -11.14 6.38 -12.74
N GLU A 16 -11.15 5.08 -13.01
CA GLU A 16 -11.72 4.04 -12.18
C GLU A 16 -10.70 3.81 -11.06
N ILE A 17 -11.17 3.87 -9.82
CA ILE A 17 -10.30 3.63 -8.66
C ILE A 17 -9.75 2.21 -8.77
N LEU A 18 -8.43 2.11 -8.95
CA LEU A 18 -7.71 0.85 -9.04
C LEU A 18 -7.94 0.05 -7.74
N ARG A 19 -8.57 -1.13 -7.85
CA ARG A 19 -8.76 -2.06 -6.73
C ARG A 19 -8.13 -3.40 -7.09
N THR A 20 -7.30 -3.94 -6.20
CA THR A 20 -6.54 -5.18 -6.41
C THR A 20 -6.75 -6.13 -5.23
N SER A 21 -6.38 -7.41 -5.37
CA SER A 21 -6.47 -8.40 -4.28
C SER A 21 -5.71 -7.99 -3.02
N LEU A 22 -4.68 -7.14 -3.16
CA LEU A 22 -3.96 -6.55 -2.04
C LEU A 22 -4.87 -5.75 -1.10
N CYS A 23 -5.87 -5.05 -1.65
CA CYS A 23 -6.83 -4.27 -0.87
C CYS A 23 -7.65 -5.17 0.06
N GLU A 24 -8.00 -6.37 -0.40
CA GLU A 24 -8.77 -7.35 0.38
C GLU A 24 -7.89 -8.05 1.43
N MET A 25 -6.63 -8.35 1.07
CA MET A 25 -5.71 -9.01 2.00
C MET A 25 -5.30 -8.12 3.17
N LEU A 26 -5.18 -6.81 2.95
CA LEU A 26 -4.69 -5.85 3.95
C LEU A 26 -5.78 -4.95 4.54
N ASP A 27 -7.04 -5.14 4.12
CA ASP A 27 -8.19 -4.30 4.51
C ASP A 27 -7.93 -2.79 4.28
N ILE A 28 -7.49 -2.45 3.06
CA ILE A 28 -7.21 -1.06 2.65
C ILE A 28 -8.09 -0.65 1.47
N LYS A 29 -8.35 0.66 1.34
CA LYS A 29 -9.20 1.24 0.30
C LYS A 29 -8.49 1.35 -1.05
N TYR A 30 -7.21 1.70 -1.01
CA TYR A 30 -6.38 1.96 -2.18
C TYR A 30 -5.16 1.04 -2.19
N PRO A 31 -4.74 0.54 -3.36
CA PRO A 31 -3.50 -0.25 -3.50
C PRO A 31 -2.27 0.68 -3.49
N ILE A 32 -2.21 1.59 -2.52
CA ILE A 32 -1.16 2.59 -2.32
C ILE A 32 -0.46 2.26 -1.02
N MET A 33 0.87 2.22 -1.06
CA MET A 33 1.72 1.98 0.10
C MET A 33 2.70 3.12 0.29
N GLN A 34 2.92 3.52 1.53
CA GLN A 34 3.99 4.44 1.87
C GLN A 34 5.34 3.72 1.85
N ALA A 35 6.33 4.28 1.13
CA ALA A 35 7.66 3.69 1.05
C ALA A 35 8.39 3.70 2.41
N GLY A 36 9.16 2.67 2.73
CA GLY A 36 9.96 2.62 3.96
C GLY A 36 11.06 3.69 3.97
N MET A 37 10.86 4.78 4.71
CA MET A 37 11.79 5.90 4.79
C MET A 37 12.36 6.02 6.21
N GLY A 38 13.57 5.49 6.45
CA GLY A 38 14.17 5.33 7.79
C GLY A 38 13.84 6.43 8.83
N HIS A 39 14.25 7.68 8.59
CA HIS A 39 14.03 8.78 9.55
C HIS A 39 12.72 9.56 9.37
N LEU A 40 12.06 9.42 8.22
CA LEU A 40 10.89 10.23 7.81
C LEU A 40 9.57 9.52 8.07
N ALA A 41 9.56 8.20 7.95
CA ALA A 41 8.41 7.33 8.14
C ALA A 41 8.10 7.12 9.63
N ARG A 42 7.78 8.22 10.32
CA ARG A 42 7.37 8.23 11.73
C ARG A 42 5.88 7.88 11.86
N GLY A 43 5.44 7.61 13.09
CA GLY A 43 4.06 7.19 13.38
C GLY A 43 2.99 8.13 12.82
N ALA A 44 3.19 9.45 12.84
CA ALA A 44 2.23 10.40 12.31
C ALA A 44 2.00 10.26 10.79
N LEU A 45 3.06 10.01 10.01
CA LEU A 45 2.95 9.78 8.57
C LEU A 45 2.28 8.44 8.27
N ALA A 46 2.69 7.38 8.98
CA ALA A 46 2.07 6.07 8.84
C ALA A 46 0.57 6.11 9.16
N ALA A 47 0.19 6.78 10.26
CA ALA A 47 -1.21 6.97 10.64
C ALA A 47 -1.99 7.74 9.59
N ALA A 48 -1.47 8.86 9.09
CA ALA A 48 -2.14 9.66 8.07
C ALA A 48 -2.42 8.85 6.77
N VAL A 49 -1.48 7.99 6.37
CA VAL A 49 -1.65 7.09 5.21
C VAL A 49 -2.72 6.03 5.48
N SER A 50 -2.69 5.41 6.67
CA SER A 50 -3.69 4.41 7.07
C SER A 50 -5.10 5.00 7.14
N GLU A 51 -5.28 6.17 7.75
CA GLU A 51 -6.58 6.87 7.82
C GLU A 51 -7.08 7.30 6.43
N ALA A 52 -6.18 7.61 5.50
CA ALA A 52 -6.53 7.87 4.11
C ALA A 52 -6.95 6.60 3.35
N GLY A 53 -6.76 5.41 3.92
CA GLY A 53 -7.13 4.11 3.36
C GLY A 53 -6.03 3.44 2.53
N GLY A 54 -4.76 3.79 2.75
CA GLY A 54 -3.59 3.09 2.20
C GLY A 54 -2.81 2.32 3.26
N LEU A 55 -1.69 1.70 2.87
CA LEU A 55 -0.79 1.02 3.80
C LEU A 55 0.27 1.97 4.36
N GLY A 56 0.14 2.38 5.62
CA GLY A 56 1.16 3.12 6.38
C GLY A 56 2.31 2.23 6.85
N VAL A 57 3.53 2.76 6.85
CA VAL A 57 4.77 2.01 7.20
C VAL A 57 5.62 2.80 8.19
N ILE A 58 6.00 2.18 9.31
CA ILE A 58 6.94 2.77 10.26
C ILE A 58 8.38 2.40 9.86
N GLY A 59 9.23 3.41 9.69
CA GLY A 59 10.66 3.20 9.40
C GLY A 59 11.42 2.74 10.65
N SER A 60 12.02 1.54 10.59
CA SER A 60 12.78 0.94 11.71
C SER A 60 14.27 0.76 11.43
N ALA A 61 14.78 1.30 10.32
CA ALA A 61 16.18 1.14 9.91
C ALA A 61 17.23 1.62 10.94
N HIS A 62 16.81 2.47 11.89
CA HIS A 62 17.65 2.99 12.97
C HIS A 62 17.04 2.75 14.36
N LEU A 63 16.12 1.79 14.48
CA LEU A 63 15.53 1.43 15.77
C LEU A 63 16.56 0.65 16.59
N SER A 64 16.95 1.19 17.75
CA SER A 64 17.73 0.48 18.76
C SER A 64 16.81 -0.30 19.69
N LEU A 65 17.16 -1.55 19.99
CA LEU A 65 16.49 -2.42 20.97
C LEU A 65 17.16 -2.33 22.34
#